data_AF-A0A351BLF0-F1
#
_entry.id   AF-A0A351BLF0-F1
#
_cell.length_a   1.000
_cell.length_b   1.000
_cell.length_c   1.000
_cell.angle_alpha   90.00
_cell.angle_beta   90.00
_cell.angle_gamma   90.00
#
_symmetry.space_group_name_H-M   'P 1'
#
loop_
_entity.id
_entity.type
_entity.pdbx_description
1 polymer ?
#
loop_
_entity_poly.entity_id
_entity_poly.type
_entity_poly.pdbx_seq_one_letter_code
_entity_poly.pdbx_strand_id
1 'polypeptide(L)'
;DSGPLPPRTSELIDAVAQRVEKAGIEAWFALDPADLLGSEAGHYDRMSDTLDVWFDSGSTHASVLRGSHRDELAYPADLYLEGSDQHRGWFQSSLLIGCATDGRAPYKALLTHGFVVDGKGLKMSKSKGNVIAPQKIADTLGAEILRLWVAATDYSGELSISDEILKRVVESYRRIRNTLRFLLANT
;
A
#
# COMPACT_ATOMS: atom_id res chain seq x y z
N ASP A 1 -6.00 -28.80 -15.05
CA ASP A 1 -7.24 -29.49 -15.44
C ASP A 1 -8.27 -29.36 -14.35
N SER A 2 -9.09 -28.31 -14.38
CA SER A 2 -10.19 -28.16 -13.42
C SER A 2 -11.47 -28.73 -14.05
N GLY A 3 -12.01 -29.78 -13.42
CA GLY A 3 -13.35 -30.28 -13.71
C GLY A 3 -14.42 -29.21 -13.51
N PRO A 4 -15.69 -29.52 -13.82
CA PRO A 4 -16.78 -28.56 -13.65
C PRO A 4 -16.91 -28.14 -12.19
N LEU A 5 -17.14 -26.84 -11.97
CA LEU A 5 -17.42 -26.29 -10.65
C LEU A 5 -18.72 -26.88 -10.08
N PRO A 6 -18.86 -27.02 -8.74
CA PRO A 6 -20.09 -27.49 -8.13
C PRO A 6 -21.30 -26.63 -8.51
N PRO A 7 -22.50 -27.22 -8.67
CA PRO A 7 -23.72 -26.51 -9.11
C PRO A 7 -24.25 -25.44 -8.13
N ARG A 8 -23.54 -25.17 -7.01
CA ARG A 8 -23.85 -24.16 -5.98
C ARG A 8 -22.61 -23.36 -5.56
N THR A 9 -21.70 -23.13 -6.49
CA THR A 9 -20.38 -22.53 -6.20
C THR A 9 -20.47 -21.22 -5.41
N SER A 10 -21.38 -20.31 -5.77
CA SER A 10 -21.54 -19.04 -5.05
C SER A 10 -21.96 -19.24 -3.59
N GLU A 11 -22.93 -20.11 -3.32
CA GLU A 11 -23.39 -20.40 -1.95
C GLU A 11 -22.27 -21.04 -1.12
N LEU A 12 -21.46 -21.91 -1.72
CA LEU A 12 -20.33 -22.55 -1.07
C LEU A 12 -19.23 -21.54 -0.74
N ILE A 13 -18.93 -20.62 -1.67
CA ILE A 13 -17.98 -19.52 -1.43
C ILE A 13 -18.44 -18.67 -0.26
N ASP A 14 -19.72 -18.28 -0.20
CA ASP A 14 -20.26 -17.49 0.90
C ASP A 14 -20.20 -18.24 2.23
N ALA A 15 -20.52 -19.54 2.22
CA ALA A 15 -20.44 -20.38 3.41
C ALA A 15 -19.00 -20.50 3.95
N VAL A 16 -18.00 -20.57 3.07
CA VAL A 16 -16.58 -20.52 3.44
C VAL A 16 -16.21 -19.13 3.95
N ALA A 17 -16.62 -18.07 3.27
CA ALA A 17 -16.33 -16.69 3.65
C ALA A 17 -16.83 -16.38 5.07
N GLN A 18 -18.04 -16.80 5.42
CA GLN A 18 -18.60 -16.64 6.77
C GLN A 18 -17.81 -17.38 7.86
N ARG A 19 -17.21 -18.54 7.52
CA ARG A 19 -16.35 -19.28 8.44
C ARG A 19 -15.03 -18.55 8.64
N VAL A 20 -14.42 -18.10 7.55
CA VAL A 20 -13.17 -17.33 7.55
C VAL A 20 -13.33 -16.00 8.30
N GLU A 21 -14.46 -15.31 8.15
CA GLU A 21 -14.76 -14.08 8.88
C GLU A 21 -14.74 -14.28 10.40
N LYS A 22 -15.20 -15.44 10.89
CA LYS A 22 -15.30 -15.74 12.33
C LYS A 22 -14.02 -16.33 12.92
N ALA A 23 -13.35 -17.22 12.18
CA ALA A 23 -12.25 -18.03 12.70
C ALA A 23 -10.90 -17.78 12.00
N GLY A 24 -10.85 -16.82 11.07
CA GLY A 24 -9.67 -16.52 10.27
C GLY A 24 -9.43 -17.52 9.14
N ILE A 25 -8.34 -17.34 8.40
CA ILE A 25 -8.03 -18.15 7.21
C ILE A 25 -7.83 -19.65 7.54
N GLU A 26 -7.44 -19.97 8.77
CA GLU A 26 -7.31 -21.35 9.27
C GLU A 26 -8.61 -22.14 9.15
N ALA A 27 -9.77 -21.46 9.16
CA ALA A 27 -11.05 -22.08 8.94
C ALA A 27 -11.15 -22.80 7.58
N TRP A 28 -10.48 -22.31 6.53
CA TRP A 28 -10.42 -22.97 5.23
C TRP A 28 -9.58 -24.25 5.28
N PHE A 29 -8.42 -24.20 5.93
CA PHE A 29 -7.50 -25.34 6.00
C PHE A 29 -8.04 -26.47 6.89
N ALA A 30 -8.75 -26.11 7.97
CA ALA A 30 -9.38 -27.05 8.89
C ALA A 30 -10.72 -27.62 8.37
N LEU A 31 -11.30 -27.07 7.30
CA LEU A 31 -12.60 -27.48 6.79
C LEU A 31 -12.58 -28.87 6.15
N ASP A 32 -13.48 -29.74 6.61
CA ASP A 32 -13.81 -30.99 5.93
C ASP A 32 -14.80 -30.69 4.76
N PRO A 33 -14.47 -31.05 3.50
CA PRO A 33 -15.40 -30.88 2.38
C PRO A 33 -16.78 -31.52 2.61
N ALA A 34 -16.88 -32.59 3.41
CA ALA A 34 -18.14 -33.22 3.78
C ALA A 34 -19.09 -32.28 4.55
N ASP A 35 -18.56 -31.31 5.31
CA ASP A 35 -19.35 -30.31 6.04
C ASP A 35 -20.08 -29.32 5.12
N LEU A 36 -19.63 -29.19 3.86
CA LEU A 36 -20.24 -28.32 2.86
C LEU A 36 -20.98 -29.09 1.78
N LEU A 37 -20.39 -30.17 1.27
CA LEU A 37 -20.84 -30.90 0.10
C LEU A 37 -21.60 -32.19 0.46
N GLY A 38 -21.56 -32.63 1.72
CA GLY A 38 -22.18 -33.87 2.16
C GLY A 38 -21.72 -35.08 1.35
N SER A 39 -22.66 -35.85 0.82
CA SER A 39 -22.36 -37.04 -0.01
C SER A 39 -21.65 -36.71 -1.32
N GLU A 40 -21.70 -35.47 -1.80
CA GLU A 40 -21.04 -35.05 -3.04
C GLU A 40 -19.55 -34.76 -2.83
N ALA A 41 -19.05 -34.72 -1.59
CA ALA A 41 -17.67 -34.36 -1.27
C ALA A 41 -16.64 -35.20 -2.02
N GLY A 42 -16.89 -36.50 -2.20
CA GLY A 42 -15.99 -37.41 -2.93
C GLY A 42 -15.89 -37.15 -4.43
N HIS A 43 -16.70 -36.24 -4.98
CA HIS A 43 -16.66 -35.85 -6.40
C HIS A 43 -15.81 -34.61 -6.66
N TYR A 44 -15.30 -33.94 -5.61
CA TYR A 44 -14.62 -32.66 -5.72
C TYR A 44 -13.34 -32.64 -4.89
N ASP A 45 -12.29 -32.03 -5.45
CA ASP A 45 -11.05 -31.79 -4.74
C ASP A 45 -11.00 -30.37 -4.17
N ARG A 46 -10.54 -30.25 -2.92
CA ARG A 46 -10.31 -28.94 -2.30
C ARG A 46 -9.04 -28.31 -2.88
N MET A 47 -9.16 -27.09 -3.38
CA MET A 47 -8.01 -26.32 -3.87
C MET A 47 -7.13 -25.83 -2.71
N SER A 48 -5.83 -26.08 -2.79
CA SER A 48 -4.83 -25.63 -1.79
C SER A 48 -4.14 -24.32 -2.15
N ASP A 49 -4.35 -23.85 -3.38
CA ASP A 49 -3.72 -22.63 -3.88
C ASP A 49 -4.22 -21.41 -3.12
N THR A 50 -3.30 -20.47 -2.87
CA THR A 50 -3.62 -19.17 -2.28
C THR A 50 -3.73 -18.12 -3.38
N LEU A 51 -4.46 -17.04 -3.09
CA LEU A 51 -4.45 -15.87 -3.96
C LEU A 51 -3.08 -15.19 -3.93
N ASP A 52 -2.77 -14.49 -5.02
CA ASP A 52 -1.55 -13.71 -5.13
C ASP A 52 -1.63 -12.43 -4.26
N VAL A 53 -0.48 -11.98 -3.76
CA VAL A 53 -0.38 -10.81 -2.85
C VAL A 53 -0.86 -9.50 -3.49
N TRP A 54 -0.91 -9.41 -4.82
CA TRP A 54 -1.50 -8.26 -5.50
C TRP A 54 -3.03 -8.27 -5.42
N PHE A 55 -3.66 -9.43 -5.29
CA PHE A 55 -5.09 -9.51 -5.02
C PHE A 55 -5.39 -8.99 -3.61
N ASP A 56 -4.62 -9.45 -2.61
CA ASP A 56 -4.79 -9.02 -1.21
C ASP A 56 -4.68 -7.50 -1.09
N SER A 57 -3.56 -6.94 -1.56
CA SER A 57 -3.34 -5.49 -1.54
C SER A 57 -4.34 -4.74 -2.42
N GLY A 58 -4.67 -5.25 -3.60
CA GLY A 58 -5.65 -4.65 -4.51
C GLY A 58 -7.06 -4.60 -3.93
N SER A 59 -7.43 -5.56 -3.09
CA SER A 59 -8.76 -5.64 -2.45
C SER A 59 -8.94 -4.72 -1.24
N THR A 60 -7.91 -3.95 -0.85
CA THR A 60 -7.93 -3.06 0.32
C THR A 60 -9.01 -1.98 0.26
N HIS A 61 -9.43 -1.55 -0.94
CA HIS A 61 -10.58 -0.65 -1.07
C HIS A 61 -11.90 -1.27 -0.57
N ALA A 62 -12.02 -2.60 -0.59
CA ALA A 62 -13.15 -3.32 -0.03
C ALA A 62 -12.96 -3.61 1.47
N SER A 63 -11.81 -4.17 1.87
CA SER A 63 -11.57 -4.60 3.26
C SER A 63 -11.27 -3.45 4.24
N VAL A 64 -10.72 -2.33 3.75
CA VAL A 64 -10.37 -1.16 4.57
C VAL A 64 -11.41 -0.05 4.40
N LEU A 65 -11.48 0.58 3.22
CA LEU A 65 -12.33 1.76 3.01
C LEU A 65 -13.81 1.47 3.22
N ARG A 66 -14.26 0.25 2.87
CA ARG A 66 -15.66 -0.18 3.03
C ARG A 66 -15.87 -1.22 4.14
N GLY A 67 -14.78 -1.70 4.72
CA GLY A 67 -14.79 -2.71 5.77
C GLY A 67 -14.45 -2.09 7.12
N SER A 68 -13.22 -2.35 7.57
CA SER A 68 -12.74 -1.99 8.91
C SER A 68 -12.86 -0.50 9.26
N HIS A 69 -12.81 0.41 8.28
CA HIS A 69 -12.83 1.86 8.51
C HIS A 69 -13.98 2.55 7.75
N ARG A 70 -15.06 1.84 7.43
CA ARG A 70 -16.19 2.37 6.64
C ARG A 70 -16.85 3.62 7.24
N ASP A 71 -16.78 3.77 8.56
CA ASP A 71 -17.41 4.88 9.28
C ASP A 71 -16.47 6.11 9.35
N GLU A 72 -15.20 5.95 8.96
CA GLU A 72 -14.15 6.98 8.99
C GLU A 72 -13.66 7.39 7.59
N LEU A 73 -13.76 6.48 6.61
CA LEU A 73 -13.21 6.65 5.28
C LEU A 73 -14.30 6.69 4.21
N ALA A 74 -14.02 7.43 3.14
CA ALA A 74 -14.91 7.52 1.99
C ALA A 74 -14.48 6.56 0.87
N TYR A 75 -15.47 6.07 0.12
CA TYR A 75 -15.25 5.31 -1.11
C TYR A 75 -16.04 5.93 -2.28
N PRO A 76 -15.43 6.11 -3.47
CA PRO A 76 -14.01 5.85 -3.79
C PRO A 76 -13.08 6.86 -3.09
N ALA A 77 -11.83 6.45 -2.86
CA ALA A 77 -10.81 7.32 -2.29
C ALA A 77 -10.56 8.53 -3.19
N ASP A 78 -10.31 9.71 -2.63
CA ASP A 78 -10.02 10.90 -3.45
C ASP A 78 -8.68 10.75 -4.19
N LEU A 79 -7.68 10.16 -3.55
CA LEU A 79 -6.34 10.02 -4.09
C LEU A 79 -5.69 8.71 -3.65
N TYR A 80 -5.10 8.00 -4.60
CA TYR A 80 -4.07 6.99 -4.36
C TYR A 80 -2.70 7.59 -4.70
N LEU A 81 -1.71 7.41 -3.82
CA LEU A 81 -0.37 7.98 -3.96
C LEU A 81 0.68 6.95 -3.57
N GLU A 82 1.53 6.56 -4.52
CA GLU A 82 2.64 5.61 -4.32
C GLU A 82 3.75 5.84 -5.37
N GLY A 83 4.83 5.07 -5.27
CA GLY A 83 5.90 5.03 -6.26
C GLY A 83 5.45 4.60 -7.66
N SER A 84 6.20 5.02 -8.69
CA SER A 84 5.91 4.74 -10.09
C SER A 84 5.85 3.24 -10.45
N ASP A 85 6.48 2.38 -9.66
CA ASP A 85 6.40 0.92 -9.79
C ASP A 85 4.99 0.37 -9.56
N GLN A 86 4.16 1.08 -8.81
CA GLN A 86 2.80 0.62 -8.48
C GLN A 86 1.82 0.67 -9.65
N HIS A 87 2.18 1.29 -10.79
CA HIS A 87 1.39 1.21 -12.03
C HIS A 87 1.15 -0.23 -12.48
N ARG A 88 2.08 -1.15 -12.20
CA ARG A 88 1.97 -2.58 -12.53
C ARG A 88 1.79 -3.46 -11.30
N GLY A 89 1.63 -2.84 -10.14
CA GLY A 89 1.39 -3.48 -8.85
C GLY A 89 0.04 -3.05 -8.31
N TRP A 90 0.06 -2.38 -7.16
CA TRP A 90 -1.14 -2.07 -6.39
C TRP A 90 -2.18 -1.23 -7.11
N PHE A 91 -1.79 -0.26 -7.95
CA PHE A 91 -2.75 0.54 -8.71
C PHE A 91 -3.51 -0.30 -9.73
N GLN A 92 -2.81 -1.21 -10.41
CA GLN A 92 -3.41 -2.09 -11.41
C GLN A 92 -4.33 -3.12 -10.75
N SER A 93 -3.88 -3.78 -9.69
CA SER A 93 -4.72 -4.78 -9.01
C SER A 93 -5.97 -4.14 -8.39
N SER A 94 -5.82 -2.99 -7.72
CA SER A 94 -6.95 -2.23 -7.18
C SER A 94 -7.93 -1.81 -8.28
N LEU A 95 -7.43 -1.35 -9.43
CA LEU A 95 -8.26 -0.98 -10.57
C LEU A 95 -9.03 -2.17 -11.12
N LEU A 96 -8.36 -3.31 -11.33
CA LEU A 96 -8.99 -4.51 -11.89
C LEU A 96 -10.09 -5.04 -10.96
N ILE A 97 -9.82 -5.10 -9.65
CA ILE A 97 -10.80 -5.55 -8.66
C ILE A 97 -11.98 -4.56 -8.58
N GLY A 98 -11.72 -3.25 -8.52
CA GLY A 98 -12.78 -2.23 -8.54
C GLY A 98 -13.63 -2.30 -9.81
N CYS A 99 -13.02 -2.47 -10.98
CA CYS A 99 -13.76 -2.63 -12.23
C CYS A 99 -14.60 -3.92 -12.24
N ALA A 100 -14.06 -5.03 -11.72
CA ALA A 100 -14.77 -6.31 -11.68
C ALA A 100 -15.94 -6.31 -10.68
N THR A 101 -15.81 -5.61 -9.56
CA THR A 101 -16.79 -5.63 -8.46
C THR A 101 -17.77 -4.46 -8.49
N ASP A 102 -17.32 -3.27 -8.87
CA ASP A 102 -18.07 -2.02 -8.80
C ASP A 102 -18.21 -1.31 -10.16
N GLY A 103 -17.60 -1.84 -11.23
CA GLY A 103 -17.62 -1.23 -12.57
C GLY A 103 -16.80 0.06 -12.69
N ARG A 104 -15.95 0.40 -11.71
CA ARG A 104 -15.15 1.63 -11.69
C ARG A 104 -13.86 1.49 -10.87
N ALA A 105 -12.93 2.42 -11.07
CA ALA A 105 -11.75 2.53 -10.23
C ALA A 105 -12.12 2.83 -8.75
N PRO A 106 -11.36 2.30 -7.77
CA PRO A 106 -11.61 2.56 -6.36
C PRO A 106 -11.07 3.93 -5.87
N TYR A 107 -10.49 4.72 -6.78
CA TYR A 107 -9.93 6.04 -6.54
C TYR A 107 -10.41 7.04 -7.59
N LYS A 108 -10.47 8.33 -7.23
CA LYS A 108 -10.80 9.44 -8.14
C LYS A 108 -9.57 9.99 -8.87
N ALA A 109 -8.41 9.94 -8.23
CA ALA A 109 -7.14 10.38 -8.79
C ALA A 109 -5.99 9.45 -8.41
N LEU A 110 -4.94 9.45 -9.25
CA LEU A 110 -3.65 8.83 -8.98
C LEU A 110 -2.56 9.90 -9.00
N LEU A 111 -1.65 9.84 -8.03
CA LEU A 111 -0.41 10.57 -8.03
C LEU A 111 0.75 9.60 -7.87
N THR A 112 1.78 9.75 -8.69
CA THR A 112 3.00 8.95 -8.60
C THR A 112 4.20 9.81 -8.30
N HIS A 113 5.14 9.25 -7.54
CA HIS A 113 6.45 9.85 -7.33
C HIS A 113 7.59 8.92 -7.80
N GLY A 114 8.76 9.51 -8.07
CA GLY A 114 9.97 8.74 -8.35
C GLY A 114 10.53 8.01 -7.12
N PHE A 115 11.64 7.30 -7.32
CA PHE A 115 12.36 6.65 -6.22
C PHE A 115 13.32 7.63 -5.55
N VAL A 116 13.71 7.29 -4.32
CA VAL A 116 14.82 7.98 -3.67
C VAL A 116 16.13 7.38 -4.19
N VAL A 117 17.00 8.25 -4.69
CA VAL A 117 18.33 7.92 -5.23
C VAL A 117 19.41 8.67 -4.47
N ASP A 118 20.66 8.20 -4.56
CA ASP A 118 21.77 8.92 -3.92
C ASP A 118 22.05 10.28 -4.60
N GLY A 119 22.96 11.07 -4.04
CA GLY A 119 23.32 12.38 -4.59
C GLY A 119 23.94 12.36 -6.00
N LYS A 120 24.24 11.19 -6.55
CA LYS A 120 24.72 11.00 -7.94
C LYS A 120 23.61 10.46 -8.86
N GLY A 121 22.38 10.34 -8.36
CA GLY A 121 21.25 9.78 -9.11
C GLY A 121 21.28 8.25 -9.22
N LEU A 122 22.10 7.56 -8.43
CA LEU A 122 22.20 6.11 -8.48
C LEU A 122 21.24 5.46 -7.48
N LYS A 123 20.62 4.35 -7.90
CA LYS A 123 19.82 3.51 -7.01
C LYS A 123 20.63 3.12 -5.77
N MET A 124 20.05 3.34 -4.61
CA MET A 124 20.67 3.01 -3.32
C MET A 124 20.71 1.49 -3.10
N SER A 125 21.84 0.97 -2.62
CA SER A 125 21.96 -0.42 -2.19
C SER A 125 22.96 -0.58 -1.05
N LYS A 126 22.71 -1.54 -0.15
CA LYS A 126 23.62 -1.85 0.96
C LYS A 126 25.04 -2.18 0.46
N SER A 127 25.14 -2.92 -0.65
CA SER A 127 26.43 -3.30 -1.26
C SER A 127 27.24 -2.12 -1.79
N LYS A 128 26.58 -1.04 -2.23
CA LYS A 128 27.25 0.19 -2.70
C LYS A 128 27.59 1.15 -1.56
N GLY A 129 27.09 0.90 -0.35
CA GLY A 129 27.31 1.77 0.81
C GLY A 129 26.70 3.17 0.69
N ASN A 130 25.81 3.40 -0.28
CA ASN A 130 25.21 4.70 -0.58
C ASN A 130 23.79 4.87 -0.01
N VAL A 131 23.40 4.01 0.93
CA VAL A 131 22.08 4.08 1.59
C VAL A 131 22.08 5.13 2.68
N ILE A 132 21.10 6.03 2.62
CA ILE A 132 20.81 6.96 3.72
C ILE A 132 19.48 6.54 4.35
N ALA A 133 19.53 6.02 5.58
CA ALA A 133 18.34 5.58 6.29
C ALA A 133 17.55 6.79 6.84
N PRO A 134 16.22 6.83 6.67
CA PRO A 134 15.38 7.91 7.23
C PRO A 134 15.57 8.10 8.73
N GLN A 135 15.69 7.01 9.49
CA GLN A 135 15.90 7.06 10.95
C GLN A 135 17.20 7.79 11.32
N LYS A 136 18.30 7.53 10.58
CA LYS A 136 19.58 8.22 10.81
C LYS A 136 19.44 9.73 10.65
N ILE A 137 18.68 10.19 9.66
CA ILE A 137 18.42 11.62 9.45
C ILE A 137 17.58 12.16 10.60
N ALA A 138 16.51 11.45 10.99
CA ALA A 138 15.65 11.87 12.08
C ALA A 138 16.41 12.01 13.41
N ASP A 139 17.29 11.05 13.72
CA ASP A 139 18.07 11.04 14.97
C ASP A 139 19.14 12.15 15.00
N THR A 140 19.71 12.52 13.85
CA THR A 140 20.85 13.45 13.78
C THR A 140 20.45 14.88 13.44
N LEU A 141 19.46 15.07 12.57
CA LEU A 141 19.03 16.37 12.06
C LEU A 141 17.59 16.73 12.48
N GLY A 142 16.80 15.76 12.93
CA GLY A 142 15.38 15.90 13.24
C GLY A 142 14.47 15.53 12.06
N ALA A 143 13.30 14.98 12.37
CA ALA A 143 12.32 14.55 11.36
C ALA A 143 11.84 15.70 10.44
N GLU A 144 11.81 16.92 10.95
CA GLU A 144 11.40 18.11 10.18
C GLU A 144 12.35 18.42 9.02
N ILE A 145 13.64 18.09 9.13
CA ILE A 145 14.59 18.26 8.03
C ILE A 145 14.26 17.29 6.90
N LEU A 146 13.88 16.05 7.22
CA LEU A 146 13.43 15.09 6.22
C LEU A 146 12.13 15.54 5.56
N ARG A 147 11.16 16.04 6.33
CA ARG A 147 9.89 16.58 5.80
C ARG A 147 10.12 17.77 4.87
N LEU A 148 10.99 18.70 5.27
CA LEU A 148 11.32 19.87 4.45
C LEU A 148 12.06 19.48 3.17
N TRP A 149 12.93 18.47 3.22
CA TRP A 149 13.57 17.92 2.02
C TRP A 149 12.53 17.35 1.05
N VAL A 150 11.59 16.53 1.53
CA VAL A 150 10.49 15.99 0.69
C VAL A 150 9.70 17.15 0.06
N ALA A 151 9.30 18.14 0.85
CA ALA A 151 8.51 19.28 0.37
C ALA A 151 9.26 20.18 -0.63
N ALA A 152 10.59 20.21 -0.57
CA ALA A 152 11.44 21.02 -1.46
C ALA A 152 11.89 20.27 -2.73
N THR A 153 11.55 18.98 -2.85
CA THR A 153 12.00 18.13 -3.96
C THR A 153 10.89 18.01 -5.01
N ASP A 154 11.27 18.10 -6.29
CA ASP A 154 10.38 17.74 -7.39
C ASP A 154 10.19 16.22 -7.41
N TYR A 155 9.02 15.76 -6.99
CA TYR A 155 8.68 14.35 -6.87
C TYR A 155 8.35 13.69 -8.21
N SER A 156 8.17 14.46 -9.29
CA SER A 156 7.81 13.93 -10.61
C SER A 156 8.95 13.13 -11.26
N GLY A 157 10.19 13.39 -10.84
CA GLY A 157 11.37 12.60 -11.17
C GLY A 157 11.95 11.87 -9.96
N GLU A 158 13.19 11.37 -10.12
CA GLU A 158 13.93 10.73 -9.03
C GLU A 158 14.34 11.73 -7.95
N LEU A 159 14.15 11.35 -6.68
CA LEU A 159 14.42 12.18 -5.52
C LEU A 159 15.85 11.96 -5.03
N SER A 160 16.75 12.86 -5.39
CA SER A 160 18.16 12.79 -4.95
C SER A 160 18.31 13.16 -3.47
N ILE A 161 19.02 12.33 -2.71
CA ILE A 161 19.37 12.60 -1.31
C ILE A 161 20.88 12.41 -1.05
N SER A 162 21.47 13.37 -0.34
CA SER A 162 22.87 13.31 0.10
C SER A 162 23.08 14.19 1.34
N ASP A 163 24.18 13.97 2.06
CA ASP A 163 24.57 14.83 3.19
C ASP A 163 24.72 16.30 2.78
N GLU A 164 25.17 16.57 1.54
CA GLU A 164 25.27 17.94 1.02
C GLU A 164 23.90 18.57 0.78
N ILE A 165 22.97 17.82 0.19
CA ILE A 165 21.58 18.27 -0.01
C ILE A 165 20.93 18.52 1.36
N LEU A 166 21.08 17.60 2.31
CA LEU A 166 20.53 17.74 3.66
C LEU A 166 21.11 18.95 4.41
N LYS A 167 22.41 19.23 4.27
CA LYS A 167 23.02 20.46 4.82
C LYS A 167 22.35 21.72 4.26
N ARG A 168 22.06 21.77 2.96
CA ARG A 168 21.35 22.91 2.34
C ARG A 168 19.93 23.04 2.89
N VAL A 169 19.23 21.93 3.10
CA VAL A 169 17.89 21.92 3.72
C VAL A 169 17.94 22.42 5.17
N VAL A 170 18.96 22.05 5.94
CA VAL A 170 19.18 22.55 7.31
C VAL A 170 19.38 24.06 7.33
N GLU A 171 20.15 24.62 6.39
CA GLU A 171 20.32 26.07 6.30
C GLU A 171 19.01 26.80 5.96
N SER A 172 18.21 26.26 5.02
CA SER A 172 16.88 26.78 4.73
C SER A 172 15.95 26.71 5.94
N TYR A 173 15.94 25.59 6.66
CA TYR A 173 15.18 25.42 7.90
C TYR A 173 15.58 26.44 8.97
N ARG A 174 16.89 26.63 9.20
CA ARG A 174 17.42 27.62 10.16
C ARG A 174 16.97 29.03 9.80
N ARG A 175 16.98 29.38 8.52
CA ARG A 175 16.50 30.68 8.04
C ARG A 175 15.01 30.87 8.34
N ILE A 176 14.17 29.91 7.97
CA ILE A 176 12.72 29.95 8.26
C ILE A 176 12.49 30.11 9.77
N ARG A 177 13.12 29.25 10.57
CA ARG A 177 12.99 29.26 12.04
C ARG A 177 13.43 30.60 12.64
N ASN A 178 14.57 31.15 12.22
CA ASN A 178 15.08 32.40 12.77
C ASN A 178 14.21 33.60 12.37
N THR A 179 13.66 33.62 11.16
CA THR A 179 12.68 34.63 10.74
C THR A 179 11.44 34.57 11.62
N LEU A 180 10.86 33.38 11.81
CA LEU A 180 9.69 33.20 12.69
C LEU A 180 10.00 33.60 14.15
N ARG A 181 11.18 33.23 14.66
CA ARG A 181 11.62 33.62 16.00
C ARG A 181 11.75 35.13 16.14
N PHE A 182 12.30 35.82 15.13
CA PHE A 182 12.41 37.27 15.14
C PHE A 182 11.04 37.94 15.17
N LEU A 183 10.09 37.46 14.35
CA LEU A 183 8.71 37.97 14.36
C LEU A 183 8.04 37.77 15.72
N LEU A 184 8.15 36.57 16.31
CA LEU A 184 7.57 36.25 17.61
C LEU A 184 8.19 37.03 18.79
N ALA A 185 9.46 37.42 18.69
CA ALA A 185 10.13 38.19 19.73
C ALA A 185 9.80 39.69 19.68
N ASN A 186 9.17 40.16 18.59
CA ASN A 186 8.82 41.57 18.36
C ASN A 186 7.31 41.77 18.15
N THR A 187 6.50 40.78 18.52
CA THR A 187 5.05 40.90 18.77
C THR A 187 4.81 41.06 20.26
#